data_AF-A0A842IIP8-F1
#
_entry.id   AF-A0A842IIP8-F1
#
_cell.length_a   1.000
_cell.length_b   1.000
_cell.length_c   1.000
_cell.angle_alpha   90.00
_cell.angle_beta   90.00
_cell.angle_gamma   90.00
#
_symmetry.space_group_name_H-M   'P 1'
#
loop_
_entity.id
_entity.type
_entity.pdbx_description
1 polymer ?
#
loop_
_entity_poly.entity_id
_entity_poly.type
_entity_poly.pdbx_seq_one_letter_code
_entity_poly.pdbx_strand_id
1 'polypeptide(L)'
;MKKEKGLQKATDFSGIKTIDDLHQHLKTNPDDADELGEHFITKLNNAYAEKNKTESDYEDLLVALDEWEEKPEAASKIRNTTYEANYLIIGACIHNHIVNNICFPGVTAIQRETGLSRTTIYRHLKLDDFRPYDKLIRGKHELMAKRALEHLYYIGVVDRNAGALKTFIELTGFSKKSSASNINNYIQINNLKITREELDQLPKEITEQIAELISEGLQAKDCDKKMEDMTT
;
A
#
# COMPACT_ATOMS: atom_id res chain seq x y z
N MET A 1 18.49 -7.95 60.90
CA MET A 1 19.05 -7.11 59.83
C MET A 1 17.92 -6.66 58.92
N LYS A 2 17.53 -5.39 58.97
CA LYS A 2 16.58 -4.81 58.01
C LYS A 2 17.34 -4.60 56.70
N LYS A 3 16.89 -5.23 55.61
CA LYS A 3 17.40 -4.94 54.27
C LYS A 3 17.02 -3.50 53.94
N GLU A 4 18.02 -2.63 53.82
CA GLU A 4 17.83 -1.28 53.29
C GLU A 4 17.29 -1.41 51.86
N LYS A 5 16.09 -0.88 51.63
CA LYS A 5 15.57 -0.68 50.28
C LYS A 5 16.48 0.36 49.63
N GLY A 6 17.37 -0.07 48.74
CA GLY A 6 18.16 0.83 47.93
C GLY A 6 17.20 1.76 47.17
N LEU A 7 17.38 3.08 47.33
CA LEU A 7 16.70 4.06 46.51
C LEU A 7 17.08 3.77 45.05
N GLN A 8 16.12 3.39 44.22
CA GLN A 8 16.27 3.52 42.76
C GLN A 8 16.59 4.99 42.49
N LYS A 9 17.79 5.25 41.97
CA LYS A 9 18.10 6.57 41.41
C LYS A 9 17.14 6.75 40.24
N ALA A 10 16.33 7.80 40.26
CA ALA A 10 15.60 8.21 39.07
C ALA A 10 16.65 8.69 38.05
N THR A 11 17.05 7.82 37.13
CA THR A 11 17.98 8.17 36.06
C THR A 11 17.24 9.07 35.09
N ASP A 12 17.71 10.30 34.91
CA ASP A 12 17.08 11.26 34.00
C ASP A 12 17.63 11.07 32.57
N PHE A 13 16.82 10.45 31.72
CA PHE A 13 17.15 10.22 30.31
C PHE A 13 16.78 11.39 29.38
N SER A 14 16.31 12.52 29.92
CA SER A 14 15.86 13.68 29.11
C SER A 14 16.96 14.31 28.25
N GLY A 15 18.22 14.04 28.56
CA GLY A 15 19.39 14.48 27.79
C GLY A 15 19.63 13.71 26.49
N ILE A 16 19.07 12.51 26.33
CA ILE A 16 19.33 11.63 25.18
C ILE A 16 18.31 11.96 24.08
N LYS A 17 18.78 12.60 23.01
CA LYS A 17 17.92 13.06 21.90
C LYS A 17 18.34 12.52 20.55
N THR A 18 19.58 12.06 20.43
CA THR A 18 20.15 11.55 19.18
C THR A 18 20.70 10.15 19.37
N ILE A 19 20.87 9.43 18.26
CA ILE A 19 21.50 8.10 18.25
C ILE A 19 22.93 8.17 18.81
N ASP A 20 23.64 9.27 18.56
CA ASP A 20 24.99 9.47 19.10
C ASP A 20 24.98 9.62 20.63
N ASP A 21 24.03 10.38 21.18
CA ASP A 21 23.83 10.50 22.64
C ASP A 21 23.54 9.13 23.26
N LEU A 22 22.68 8.34 22.61
CA LEU A 22 22.30 7.00 23.04
C LEU A 22 23.52 6.07 23.09
N HIS A 23 24.29 6.01 22.01
CA HIS A 23 25.50 5.17 21.97
C HIS A 23 26.54 5.61 22.99
N GLN A 24 26.71 6.92 23.22
CA GLN A 24 27.63 7.43 24.23
C GLN A 24 27.19 7.06 25.65
N HIS A 25 25.88 7.14 25.92
CA HIS A 25 25.31 6.74 27.20
C HIS A 25 25.48 5.24 27.45
N LEU A 26 25.11 4.38 26.49
CA LEU A 26 25.19 2.92 26.62
C LEU A 26 26.63 2.40 26.72
N LYS A 27 27.61 3.09 26.13
CA LYS A 27 29.04 2.79 26.36
C LYS A 27 29.47 2.97 27.82
N THR A 28 28.84 3.92 28.52
CA THR A 28 29.17 4.28 29.90
C THR A 28 28.31 3.52 30.90
N ASN A 29 27.04 3.28 30.56
CA ASN A 29 26.03 2.62 31.39
C ASN A 29 25.27 1.57 30.54
N PRO A 30 25.88 0.40 30.27
CA PRO A 30 25.25 -0.62 29.42
C PRO A 30 24.00 -1.24 30.04
N ASP A 31 23.91 -1.27 31.37
CA ASP A 31 22.78 -1.85 32.10
C ASP A 31 21.49 -0.98 32.03
N ASP A 32 21.58 0.26 31.51
CA ASP A 32 20.43 1.17 31.39
C ASP A 32 19.54 0.86 30.16
N ALA A 33 19.90 -0.12 29.33
CA ALA A 33 19.23 -0.40 28.06
C ALA A 33 17.73 -0.67 28.21
N ASP A 34 17.33 -1.50 29.18
CA ASP A 34 15.92 -1.83 29.43
C ASP A 34 15.11 -0.59 29.86
N GLU A 35 15.65 0.22 30.78
CA GLU A 35 14.99 1.45 31.26
C GLU A 35 14.88 2.51 30.16
N LEU A 36 15.88 2.60 29.27
CA LEU A 36 15.85 3.46 28.09
C LEU A 36 14.76 3.03 27.09
N GLY A 37 14.60 1.72 26.89
CA GLY A 37 13.53 1.18 26.04
C GLY A 37 12.15 1.60 26.54
N GLU A 38 11.86 1.44 27.83
CA GLU A 38 10.60 1.87 28.43
C GLU A 38 10.40 3.40 28.33
N HIS A 39 11.49 4.16 28.52
CA HIS A 39 11.47 5.61 28.38
C HIS A 39 11.08 6.04 26.96
N PHE A 40 11.74 5.49 25.93
CA PHE A 40 11.47 5.87 24.54
C PHE A 40 10.11 5.39 24.05
N ILE A 41 9.63 4.21 24.48
CA ILE A 41 8.25 3.76 24.19
C ILE A 41 7.24 4.77 24.76
N THR A 42 7.45 5.22 25.99
CA THR A 42 6.58 6.22 26.62
C THR A 42 6.60 7.54 25.86
N LYS A 43 7.78 8.00 25.43
CA LYS A 43 7.93 9.22 24.63
C LYS A 43 7.29 9.10 23.26
N LEU A 44 7.43 7.97 22.58
CA LEU A 44 6.80 7.70 21.29
C LEU A 44 5.26 7.73 21.41
N ASN A 45 4.70 7.07 22.42
CA ASN A 45 3.26 7.08 22.68
C ASN A 45 2.74 8.50 22.96
N ASN A 46 3.49 9.28 23.75
CA ASN A 46 3.15 10.68 24.01
C ASN A 46 3.25 11.53 22.75
N ALA A 47 4.23 11.28 21.87
CA ALA A 47 4.35 11.99 20.61
C ALA A 47 3.11 11.79 19.72
N TYR A 48 2.56 10.57 19.68
CA TYR A 48 1.29 10.30 19.00
C TYR A 48 0.09 11.00 19.66
N ALA A 49 0.00 10.97 20.99
CA ALA A 49 -1.10 11.59 21.72
C ALA A 49 -1.10 13.12 21.59
N GLU A 50 0.08 13.74 21.69
CA GLU A 50 0.27 15.19 21.68
C GLU A 50 0.43 15.79 20.28
N LYS A 51 0.63 14.96 19.25
CA LYS A 51 0.80 15.38 17.85
C LYS A 51 2.00 16.33 17.64
N ASN A 52 3.09 16.09 18.36
CA ASN A 52 4.24 17.00 18.46
C ASN A 52 5.35 16.78 17.41
N LYS A 53 5.15 15.90 16.41
CA LYS A 53 6.03 15.68 15.23
C LYS A 53 7.43 15.14 15.54
N THR A 54 7.63 14.55 16.70
CA THR A 54 8.90 13.92 17.10
C THR A 54 8.79 12.40 17.13
N GLU A 55 7.77 11.82 16.49
CA GLU A 55 7.54 10.37 16.50
C GLU A 55 8.69 9.61 15.83
N SER A 56 9.21 10.15 14.72
CA SER A 56 10.30 9.54 13.97
C SER A 56 11.59 9.50 14.79
N ASP A 57 11.83 10.54 15.60
CA ASP A 57 13.06 10.62 16.39
C ASP A 57 13.08 9.52 17.47
N TYR A 58 11.94 9.27 18.12
CA TYR A 58 11.82 8.20 19.13
C TYR A 58 11.76 6.81 18.52
N GLU A 59 11.19 6.64 17.32
CA GLU A 59 11.27 5.40 16.55
C GLU A 59 12.73 5.05 16.23
N ASP A 60 13.50 6.01 15.72
CA ASP A 60 14.89 5.80 15.34
C ASP A 60 15.77 5.46 16.56
N LEU A 61 15.50 6.08 17.73
CA LEU A 61 16.18 5.77 19.00
C LEU A 61 15.87 4.35 19.50
N LEU A 62 14.62 3.92 19.42
CA LEU A 62 14.22 2.55 19.81
C LEU A 62 14.86 1.50 18.92
N VAL A 63 14.90 1.75 17.61
CA VAL A 63 15.54 0.86 16.65
C VAL A 63 17.04 0.77 16.91
N ALA A 64 17.70 1.90 17.16
CA ALA A 64 19.14 1.92 17.48
C ALA A 64 19.45 1.18 18.79
N LEU A 65 18.56 1.24 19.78
CA LEU A 65 18.67 0.49 21.03
C LEU A 65 18.58 -1.03 20.80
N ASP A 66 17.58 -1.50 20.05
CA ASP A 66 17.44 -2.93 19.70
C ASP A 66 18.63 -3.43 18.85
N GLU A 67 19.15 -2.59 17.95
CA GLU A 67 20.35 -2.89 17.16
C GLU A 67 21.61 -2.98 18.06
N TRP A 68 21.73 -2.11 19.07
CA TRP A 68 22.81 -2.16 20.07
C TRP A 68 22.77 -3.44 20.91
N GLU A 69 21.59 -3.91 21.28
CA GLU A 69 21.40 -5.16 22.02
C GLU A 69 21.53 -6.42 21.14
N GLU A 70 21.91 -6.27 19.88
CA GLU A 70 22.01 -7.35 18.88
C GLU A 70 20.67 -8.11 18.69
N LYS A 71 19.54 -7.39 18.76
CA LYS A 71 18.17 -7.91 18.57
C LYS A 71 17.54 -7.41 17.25
N PRO A 72 18.05 -7.81 16.06
CA PRO A 72 17.55 -7.30 14.78
C PRO A 72 16.08 -7.64 14.50
N GLU A 73 15.56 -8.73 15.06
CA GLU A 73 14.14 -9.07 14.95
C GLU A 73 13.24 -8.10 15.73
N ALA A 74 13.70 -7.59 16.87
CA ALA A 74 12.98 -6.61 17.67
C ALA A 74 12.93 -5.26 16.94
N ALA A 75 14.08 -4.80 16.41
CA ALA A 75 14.17 -3.59 15.59
C ALA A 75 13.23 -3.65 14.37
N SER A 76 13.19 -4.79 13.67
CA SER A 76 12.28 -5.01 12.54
C SER A 76 10.80 -4.95 12.96
N LYS A 77 10.46 -5.56 14.11
CA LYS A 77 9.11 -5.53 14.67
C LYS A 77 8.66 -4.11 15.03
N ILE A 78 9.55 -3.30 15.61
CA ILE A 78 9.26 -1.88 15.91
C ILE A 78 8.97 -1.13 14.63
N ARG A 79 9.86 -1.21 13.62
CA ARG A 79 9.66 -0.55 12.32
C ARG A 79 8.32 -0.95 11.68
N ASN A 80 7.99 -2.24 11.67
CA ASN A 80 6.73 -2.72 11.09
C ASN A 80 5.51 -2.23 11.87
N THR A 81 5.55 -2.28 13.20
CA THR A 81 4.42 -1.86 14.04
C THR A 81 4.20 -0.35 13.91
N THR A 82 5.27 0.44 13.91
CA THR A 82 5.22 1.89 13.71
C THR A 82 4.71 2.23 12.31
N TYR A 83 5.18 1.52 11.28
CA TYR A 83 4.68 1.68 9.92
C TYR A 83 3.17 1.44 9.84
N GLU A 84 2.66 0.34 10.39
CA GLU A 84 1.23 0.01 10.38
C GLU A 84 0.39 1.04 11.17
N ALA A 85 0.88 1.48 12.33
CA ALA A 85 0.21 2.52 13.12
C ALA A 85 0.08 3.82 12.33
N ASN A 86 1.18 4.28 11.73
CA ASN A 86 1.21 5.49 10.91
C ASN A 86 0.32 5.37 9.68
N TYR A 87 0.32 4.21 9.02
CA TYR A 87 -0.55 3.91 7.89
C TYR A 87 -2.04 4.06 8.27
N LEU A 88 -2.45 3.51 9.42
CA LEU A 88 -3.82 3.62 9.92
C LEU A 88 -4.21 5.07 10.26
N ILE A 89 -3.32 5.81 10.92
CA ILE A 89 -3.51 7.22 11.30
C ILE A 89 -3.68 8.09 10.05
N ILE A 90 -2.80 7.94 9.07
CA ILE A 90 -2.84 8.69 7.80
C ILE A 90 -4.12 8.36 7.03
N GLY A 91 -4.49 7.08 6.96
CA GLY A 91 -5.73 6.65 6.33
C GLY A 91 -6.96 7.27 6.99
N ALA A 92 -6.99 7.31 8.33
CA ALA A 92 -8.13 7.87 9.07
C ALA A 92 -8.26 9.37 8.84
N CYS A 93 -7.13 10.10 8.86
CA CYS A 93 -7.10 11.51 8.52
C CYS A 93 -7.64 11.76 7.10
N ILE A 94 -7.15 11.03 6.09
CA ILE A 94 -7.61 11.21 4.70
C ILE A 94 -9.11 10.93 4.58
N HIS A 95 -9.59 9.82 5.15
CA HIS A 95 -11.01 9.48 5.12
C HIS A 95 -11.87 10.58 5.75
N ASN A 96 -11.57 10.97 6.99
CA ASN A 96 -12.33 11.98 7.71
C ASN A 96 -12.30 13.34 6.99
N HIS A 97 -11.16 13.69 6.40
CA HIS A 97 -11.03 14.94 5.66
C HIS A 97 -11.89 14.96 4.39
N ILE A 98 -11.97 13.84 3.66
CA ILE A 98 -12.84 13.71 2.47
C ILE A 98 -14.31 13.79 2.88
N VAL A 99 -14.71 13.09 3.94
CA VAL A 99 -16.10 13.11 4.45
C VAL A 99 -16.52 14.55 4.80
N ASN A 100 -15.63 15.31 5.44
CA ASN A 100 -15.96 16.65 5.93
C ASN A 100 -15.80 17.77 4.89
N ASN A 101 -14.92 17.61 3.90
CA ASN A 101 -14.53 18.70 2.98
C ASN A 101 -14.74 18.37 1.49
N ILE A 102 -15.16 17.14 1.16
CA ILE A 102 -15.38 16.66 -0.21
C ILE A 102 -14.12 16.82 -1.09
N CYS A 103 -12.94 16.79 -0.48
CA CYS A 103 -11.66 16.89 -1.16
C CYS A 103 -10.57 16.10 -0.43
N PHE A 104 -9.49 15.76 -1.14
CA PHE A 104 -8.34 15.12 -0.51
C PHE A 104 -7.51 16.13 0.28
N PRO A 105 -7.04 15.78 1.49
CA PRO A 105 -6.17 16.67 2.24
C PRO A 105 -4.81 16.82 1.56
N GLY A 106 -4.25 18.03 1.62
CA GLY A 106 -2.83 18.25 1.34
C GLY A 106 -1.93 17.67 2.43
N VAL A 107 -0.63 17.49 2.16
CA VAL A 107 0.34 16.98 3.15
C VAL A 107 0.39 17.86 4.40
N THR A 108 0.24 19.17 4.26
CA THR A 108 0.17 20.11 5.39
C THR A 108 -1.06 19.88 6.27
N ALA A 109 -2.20 19.54 5.67
CA ALA A 109 -3.42 19.22 6.43
C ALA A 109 -3.25 17.90 7.18
N ILE A 110 -2.71 16.87 6.52
CA ILE A 110 -2.38 15.58 7.15
C ILE A 110 -1.44 15.80 8.33
N GLN A 111 -0.32 16.50 8.12
CA GLN A 111 0.64 16.80 9.19
C GLN A 111 0.02 17.52 10.38
N ARG A 112 -0.86 18.50 10.15
CA ARG A 112 -1.52 19.25 11.22
C ARG A 112 -2.51 18.37 11.99
N GLU A 113 -3.23 17.51 11.30
CA GLU A 113 -4.28 16.68 11.89
C GLU A 113 -3.73 15.43 12.59
N THR A 114 -2.65 14.84 12.07
CA THR A 114 -2.04 13.62 12.60
C THR A 114 -0.87 13.88 13.52
N GLY A 115 -0.21 15.04 13.42
CA GLY A 115 1.03 15.31 14.13
C GLY A 115 2.25 14.60 13.58
N LEU A 116 2.13 13.86 12.47
CA LEU A 116 3.25 13.13 11.88
C LEU A 116 4.20 14.07 11.12
N SER A 117 5.47 13.68 11.04
CA SER A 117 6.45 14.39 10.22
C SER A 117 6.07 14.32 8.73
N ARG A 118 6.48 15.32 7.94
CA ARG A 118 6.25 15.29 6.48
C ARG A 118 6.95 14.12 5.84
N THR A 119 8.12 13.73 6.35
CA THR A 119 8.91 12.60 5.87
C THR A 119 8.15 11.29 6.04
N THR A 120 7.59 11.06 7.24
CA THR A 120 6.72 9.91 7.54
C THR A 120 5.52 9.88 6.59
N ILE A 121 4.84 11.01 6.41
CA ILE A 121 3.69 11.11 5.50
C ILE A 121 4.11 10.79 4.06
N TYR A 122 5.20 11.37 3.55
CA TYR A 122 5.66 11.07 2.20
C TYR A 122 6.09 9.61 2.04
N ARG A 123 6.67 8.98 3.07
CA ARG A 123 7.02 7.55 3.04
C ARG A 123 5.78 6.68 2.82
N HIS A 124 4.69 6.95 3.54
CA HIS A 124 3.44 6.20 3.39
C HIS A 124 2.64 6.55 2.13
N LEU A 125 2.86 7.73 1.55
CA LEU A 125 2.18 8.16 0.32
C LEU A 125 2.98 7.87 -0.96
N LYS A 126 4.25 7.46 -0.86
CA LYS A 126 5.07 7.07 -2.00
C LYS A 126 4.83 5.59 -2.31
N LEU A 127 4.52 5.33 -3.57
CA LEU A 127 4.62 4.01 -4.20
C LEU A 127 5.88 4.06 -5.07
N ASP A 128 6.82 3.17 -4.83
CA ASP A 128 8.21 3.34 -5.28
C ASP A 128 8.45 3.23 -6.80
N ASP A 129 7.41 3.01 -7.63
CA ASP A 129 7.60 2.70 -9.07
C ASP A 129 7.02 3.68 -10.12
N PHE A 130 6.53 4.88 -9.75
CA PHE A 130 5.77 5.71 -10.73
C PHE A 130 6.27 7.15 -10.96
N ARG A 131 5.67 7.90 -11.90
CA ARG A 131 6.17 9.23 -12.33
C ARG A 131 5.92 10.33 -11.28
N PRO A 132 6.76 11.39 -11.20
CA PRO A 132 6.79 12.33 -10.06
C PRO A 132 5.49 13.10 -9.75
N TYR A 133 4.62 13.35 -10.73
CA TYR A 133 3.40 14.14 -10.53
C TYR A 133 2.18 13.33 -10.02
N ASP A 134 2.21 11.99 -10.18
CA ASP A 134 1.08 11.11 -9.84
C ASP A 134 1.25 10.32 -8.52
N LYS A 135 2.46 10.31 -7.92
CA LYS A 135 2.78 9.46 -6.76
C LYS A 135 1.88 9.70 -5.56
N LEU A 136 1.72 10.97 -5.16
CA LEU A 136 0.96 11.34 -3.96
C LEU A 136 -0.55 11.15 -4.11
N ILE A 137 -1.08 11.43 -5.30
CA ILE A 137 -2.51 11.27 -5.57
C ILE A 137 -2.84 9.78 -5.62
N ARG A 138 -2.00 8.97 -6.26
CA ARG A 138 -2.21 7.52 -6.37
C ARG A 138 -1.99 6.78 -5.04
N GLY A 139 -0.98 7.13 -4.25
CA GLY A 139 -0.79 6.56 -2.91
C GLY A 139 -2.00 6.80 -1.99
N LYS A 140 -2.59 8.00 -2.04
CA LYS A 140 -3.86 8.29 -1.35
C LYS A 140 -5.01 7.44 -1.87
N HIS A 141 -5.13 7.29 -3.19
CA HIS A 141 -6.16 6.45 -3.79
C HIS A 141 -6.01 4.98 -3.40
N GLU A 142 -4.81 4.41 -3.35
CA GLU A 142 -4.60 3.02 -2.94
C GLU A 142 -4.91 2.79 -1.46
N LEU A 143 -4.46 3.69 -0.59
CA LEU A 143 -4.80 3.67 0.83
C LEU A 143 -6.32 3.71 1.04
N MET A 144 -7.02 4.55 0.28
CA MET A 144 -8.49 4.64 0.32
C MET A 144 -9.16 3.45 -0.35
N ALA A 145 -8.60 2.91 -1.44
CA ALA A 145 -9.16 1.77 -2.15
C ALA A 145 -9.22 0.54 -1.24
N LYS A 146 -8.16 0.28 -0.46
CA LYS A 146 -8.18 -0.82 0.52
C LYS A 146 -9.29 -0.65 1.55
N ARG A 147 -9.45 0.56 2.11
CA ARG A 147 -10.54 0.84 3.06
C ARG A 147 -11.93 0.80 2.44
N ALA A 148 -12.06 1.27 1.20
CA ALA A 148 -13.31 1.18 0.45
C ALA A 148 -13.70 -0.28 0.22
N LEU A 149 -12.73 -1.16 -0.09
CA LEU A 149 -12.95 -2.60 -0.20
C LEU A 149 -13.35 -3.23 1.14
N GLU A 150 -12.69 -2.88 2.25
CA GLU A 150 -13.05 -3.33 3.60
C GLU A 150 -14.48 -2.93 3.98
N HIS A 151 -14.88 -1.67 3.71
CA HIS A 151 -16.25 -1.22 3.92
C HIS A 151 -17.26 -1.92 3.02
N LEU A 152 -16.90 -2.17 1.76
CA LEU A 152 -17.75 -2.88 0.82
C LEU A 152 -18.01 -4.32 1.29
N TYR A 153 -16.98 -4.98 1.84
CA TYR A 153 -17.12 -6.28 2.51
C TYR A 153 -18.02 -6.19 3.75
N TYR A 154 -17.79 -5.20 4.62
CA TYR A 154 -18.59 -4.98 5.83
C TYR A 154 -20.09 -4.79 5.51
N ILE A 155 -20.43 -3.90 4.57
CA ILE A 155 -21.81 -3.68 4.09
C ILE A 155 -22.38 -4.99 3.56
N GLY A 156 -21.58 -5.74 2.80
CA GLY A 156 -21.99 -7.02 2.26
C GLY A 156 -22.37 -8.07 3.32
N VAL A 157 -21.60 -8.15 4.40
CA VAL A 157 -21.81 -9.12 5.49
C VAL A 157 -22.91 -8.65 6.46
N VAL A 158 -22.85 -7.41 6.92
CA VAL A 158 -23.73 -6.87 7.97
C VAL A 158 -25.11 -6.55 7.42
N ASP A 159 -25.18 -5.83 6.30
CA ASP A 159 -26.45 -5.43 5.68
C ASP A 159 -27.02 -6.52 4.76
N ARG A 160 -26.35 -7.69 4.70
CA ARG A 160 -26.67 -8.82 3.82
C ARG A 160 -26.81 -8.39 2.36
N ASN A 161 -25.99 -7.42 1.94
CA ASN A 161 -26.03 -6.84 0.61
C ASN A 161 -25.18 -7.68 -0.37
N ALA A 162 -25.83 -8.60 -1.07
CA ALA A 162 -25.17 -9.45 -2.06
C ALA A 162 -24.51 -8.67 -3.20
N GLY A 163 -25.02 -7.48 -3.55
CA GLY A 163 -24.41 -6.59 -4.54
C GLY A 163 -23.05 -6.06 -4.07
N ALA A 164 -22.96 -5.61 -2.81
CA ALA A 164 -21.72 -5.17 -2.20
C ALA A 164 -20.68 -6.31 -2.14
N LEU A 165 -21.07 -7.52 -1.70
CA LEU A 165 -20.17 -8.69 -1.71
C LEU A 165 -19.68 -9.05 -3.11
N LYS A 166 -20.58 -9.01 -4.12
CA LYS A 166 -20.21 -9.28 -5.51
C LYS A 166 -19.18 -8.28 -6.01
N THR A 167 -19.41 -6.98 -5.82
CA THR A 167 -18.47 -5.94 -6.23
C THR A 167 -17.14 -6.05 -5.47
N PHE A 168 -17.15 -6.42 -4.19
CA PHE A 168 -15.92 -6.70 -3.43
C PHE A 168 -15.12 -7.86 -4.04
N ILE A 169 -15.77 -8.99 -4.34
CA ILE A 169 -15.13 -10.18 -4.96
C ILE A 169 -14.58 -9.86 -6.36
N GLU A 170 -15.28 -9.04 -7.13
CA GLU A 170 -14.84 -8.58 -8.47
C GLU A 170 -13.59 -7.69 -8.36
N LEU A 171 -13.59 -6.72 -7.44
CA LEU A 171 -12.50 -5.76 -7.29
C LEU A 171 -11.25 -6.36 -6.63
N THR A 172 -11.41 -7.39 -5.78
CA THR A 172 -10.30 -8.11 -5.14
C THR A 172 -9.70 -9.21 -6.01
N GLY A 173 -10.28 -9.47 -7.18
CA GLY A 173 -9.78 -10.46 -8.14
C GLY A 173 -10.04 -11.91 -7.76
N PHE A 174 -10.81 -12.19 -6.70
CA PHE A 174 -11.27 -13.55 -6.37
C PHE A 174 -12.25 -14.08 -7.42
N SER A 175 -13.02 -13.19 -8.07
CA SER A 175 -13.64 -13.49 -9.36
C SER A 175 -12.65 -13.16 -10.47
N LYS A 176 -11.69 -14.05 -10.72
CA LYS A 176 -11.19 -14.20 -12.09
C LYS A 176 -12.36 -14.72 -12.93
N LYS A 177 -13.21 -13.82 -13.42
CA LYS A 177 -13.50 -13.90 -14.85
C LYS A 177 -12.13 -13.77 -15.49
N SER A 178 -11.68 -14.88 -16.05
CA SER A 178 -10.50 -15.02 -16.89
C SER A 178 -10.16 -13.65 -17.46
N SER A 179 -8.96 -13.17 -17.15
CA SER A 179 -8.27 -12.09 -17.85
C SER A 179 -9.11 -11.57 -19.01
N ALA A 180 -9.58 -10.33 -18.89
CA ALA A 180 -9.66 -9.50 -20.07
C ALA A 180 -8.24 -9.52 -20.68
N SER A 181 -7.96 -10.56 -21.47
CA SER A 181 -7.30 -10.38 -22.74
C SER A 181 -7.92 -9.11 -23.29
N ASN A 182 -7.08 -8.20 -23.75
CA ASN A 182 -7.55 -7.20 -24.68
C ASN A 182 -8.37 -7.95 -25.74
N ILE A 183 -9.70 -7.98 -25.58
CA ILE A 183 -10.61 -8.38 -26.63
C ILE A 183 -10.52 -7.18 -27.55
N ASN A 184 -9.50 -7.22 -28.40
CA ASN A 184 -9.38 -6.32 -29.52
C ASN A 184 -10.63 -6.61 -30.35
N ASN A 185 -11.70 -5.84 -30.13
CA ASN A 185 -12.96 -5.87 -30.90
C ASN A 185 -12.74 -5.30 -32.31
N TYR A 186 -11.58 -5.58 -32.89
CA TYR A 186 -11.21 -5.12 -34.21
C TYR A 186 -10.35 -6.18 -34.90
N ILE A 187 -10.59 -6.33 -36.19
CA ILE A 187 -9.73 -7.07 -37.09
C ILE A 187 -8.73 -6.06 -37.65
N GLN A 188 -7.43 -6.37 -37.57
CA GLN A 188 -6.39 -5.57 -38.22
C GLN A 188 -5.62 -6.45 -39.21
N ILE A 189 -5.64 -6.05 -40.48
CA ILE A 189 -4.86 -6.68 -41.55
C ILE A 189 -4.03 -5.56 -42.19
N ASN A 190 -2.70 -5.68 -42.10
CA ASN A 190 -1.76 -4.60 -42.43
C ASN A 190 -2.06 -3.31 -41.63
N ASN A 191 -2.45 -2.24 -42.32
CA ASN A 191 -2.82 -0.93 -41.75
C ASN A 191 -4.34 -0.69 -41.74
N LEU A 192 -5.14 -1.66 -42.19
CA LEU A 192 -6.59 -1.55 -42.14
C LEU A 192 -7.07 -2.08 -40.79
N LYS A 193 -7.76 -1.23 -40.03
CA LYS A 193 -8.40 -1.58 -38.76
C LYS A 193 -9.90 -1.47 -38.94
N ILE A 194 -10.61 -2.57 -38.71
CA ILE A 194 -12.07 -2.63 -38.78
C ILE A 194 -12.58 -3.05 -37.41
N THR A 195 -13.35 -2.18 -36.77
CA THR A 195 -14.03 -2.45 -35.50
C THR A 195 -15.33 -3.22 -35.72
N ARG A 196 -15.89 -3.79 -34.64
CA ARG A 196 -17.18 -4.48 -34.70
C ARG A 196 -18.31 -3.56 -35.14
N GLU A 197 -18.31 -2.32 -34.64
CA GLU A 197 -19.31 -1.31 -34.98
C GLU A 197 -19.25 -0.92 -36.47
N GLU A 198 -18.05 -0.87 -37.05
CA GLU A 198 -17.87 -0.63 -38.48
C GLU A 198 -18.28 -1.85 -39.32
N LEU A 199 -18.06 -3.07 -38.82
CA LEU A 199 -18.48 -4.32 -39.48
C LEU A 199 -20.00 -4.45 -39.52
N ASP A 200 -20.69 -4.10 -38.44
CA ASP A 200 -22.15 -4.13 -38.34
C ASP A 200 -22.84 -3.07 -39.23
N GLN A 201 -22.09 -2.05 -39.68
CA GLN A 201 -22.56 -1.02 -40.62
C GLN A 201 -22.33 -1.39 -42.08
N LEU A 202 -21.60 -2.47 -42.37
CA LEU A 202 -21.36 -2.92 -43.74
C LEU A 202 -22.62 -3.58 -44.33
N PRO A 203 -22.83 -3.48 -45.65
CA PRO A 203 -23.85 -4.25 -46.33
C PRO A 203 -23.67 -5.74 -46.09
N LYS A 204 -24.79 -6.46 -45.97
CA LYS A 204 -24.81 -7.88 -45.63
C LYS A 204 -23.99 -8.72 -46.63
N GLU A 205 -24.07 -8.37 -47.90
CA GLU A 205 -23.33 -9.02 -48.99
C GLU A 205 -21.80 -8.93 -48.79
N ILE A 206 -21.32 -7.81 -48.24
CA ILE A 206 -19.89 -7.61 -47.95
C ILE A 206 -19.48 -8.40 -46.70
N THR A 207 -20.32 -8.44 -45.68
CA THR A 207 -20.03 -9.23 -44.46
C THR A 207 -19.95 -10.73 -44.74
N GLU A 208 -20.79 -11.24 -45.65
CA GLU A 208 -20.79 -12.64 -46.08
C GLU A 208 -19.50 -12.99 -46.86
N GLN A 209 -19.06 -12.12 -47.78
CA GLN A 209 -17.79 -12.31 -48.51
C GLN A 209 -16.58 -12.31 -47.59
N ILE A 210 -16.54 -11.42 -46.59
CA ILE A 210 -15.47 -11.39 -45.59
C ILE A 210 -15.43 -12.70 -44.80
N ALA A 211 -16.59 -13.21 -44.40
CA ALA A 211 -16.69 -14.47 -43.65
C ALA A 211 -16.21 -15.68 -44.48
N GLU A 212 -16.55 -15.72 -45.77
CA GLU A 212 -16.14 -16.76 -46.71
C GLU A 212 -14.61 -16.75 -46.90
N LEU A 213 -14.02 -15.60 -47.21
CA LEU A 213 -12.56 -15.45 -47.39
C LEU A 213 -11.76 -15.84 -46.14
N ILE A 214 -12.24 -15.47 -44.95
CA ILE A 214 -11.59 -15.87 -43.69
C ILE A 214 -11.70 -17.38 -43.48
N SER A 215 -12.86 -17.97 -43.78
CA SER A 215 -13.08 -19.41 -43.61
C SER A 215 -12.21 -20.23 -44.56
N GLU A 216 -12.11 -19.83 -45.82
CA GLU A 216 -11.23 -20.46 -46.82
C GLU A 216 -9.75 -20.37 -46.41
N GLY A 217 -9.31 -19.18 -45.96
CA GLY A 217 -7.93 -18.96 -45.52
C GLY A 217 -7.54 -19.78 -44.29
N LEU A 218 -8.49 -20.06 -43.38
CA LEU A 218 -8.26 -20.92 -42.22
C LEU A 218 -8.20 -22.41 -42.61
N GLN A 219 -9.07 -22.85 -43.52
CA GLN A 219 -9.06 -24.24 -44.00
C GLN A 219 -7.79 -24.58 -44.80
N ALA A 220 -7.27 -23.64 -45.59
CA ALA A 220 -6.02 -23.83 -46.33
C ALA A 220 -4.81 -24.05 -45.41
N LYS A 221 -4.74 -23.31 -44.28
CA LYS A 221 -3.67 -23.44 -43.28
C LYS A 221 -3.67 -24.80 -42.56
N ASP A 222 -4.84 -25.39 -42.34
CA ASP A 222 -4.98 -26.69 -41.70
C ASP A 222 -4.63 -27.86 -42.64
N CYS A 223 -4.70 -27.66 -43.96
CA CYS A 223 -4.21 -28.61 -44.96
C CYS A 223 -2.68 -28.64 -45.07
N ASP A 224 -2.03 -27.47 -45.08
CA ASP A 224 -0.55 -27.39 -45.18
C ASP A 224 0.14 -28.01 -43.95
N LYS A 225 -0.41 -27.80 -42.75
CA LYS A 225 0.11 -28.42 -41.51
C LYS A 225 0.06 -29.95 -41.52
N LYS A 226 -0.96 -30.54 -42.15
CA LYS A 226 -1.08 -32.01 -42.23
C LYS A 226 -0.10 -32.65 -43.22
N MET A 227 0.41 -31.90 -44.20
CA MET A 227 1.42 -32.41 -45.13
C MET A 227 2.84 -32.36 -44.56
N GLU A 228 3.17 -31.35 -43.73
CA GLU A 228 4.47 -31.28 -43.02
C GLU A 228 4.62 -32.39 -41.96
N ASP A 229 3.57 -32.70 -41.21
CA ASP A 229 3.60 -33.77 -40.19
C ASP A 229 3.68 -35.20 -40.78
N MET A 230 3.47 -35.37 -42.10
CA MET A 230 3.62 -36.66 -42.80
C MET A 230 5.00 -36.85 -43.43
N THR A 231 5.85 -35.83 -43.46
CA THR A 231 7.21 -35.90 -44.04
C THR A 231 8.33 -35.89 -43.00
N THR A 232 8.00 -36.06 -41.71
CA THR A 232 8.97 -36.18 -40.61
C THR A 232 8.97 -37.58 -40.00
#